data_AF-A0A7S1ZQQ9-F1
#
_entry.id   AF-A0A7S1ZQQ9-F1
#
_cell.length_a   1.000
_cell.length_b   1.000
_cell.length_c   1.000
_cell.angle_alpha   90.00
_cell.angle_beta   90.00
_cell.angle_gamma   90.00
#
_symmetry.space_group_name_H-M   'P 1'
#
loop_
_entity.id
_entity.type
_entity.pdbx_description
1 polymer ?
#
loop_
_entity_poly.entity_id
_entity_poly.type
_entity_poly.pdbx_seq_one_letter_code
_entity_poly.pdbx_strand_id
1 'polypeptide(L)'
;MTISTRINSNSMVRMLVGGAASRAGKTTEEVEEAAAAAKSALLKFQFQMYDLEDLFADAGRTEFLIVTVPTELAVRESVRLLNDLTFEAPDMPVKVRNVVANQVLGE
;
A
#
# COMPACT_ATOMS: atom_id res chain seq x y z
N MET A 1 5.36 16.30 -18.08
CA MET A 1 4.15 15.80 -18.78
C MET A 1 4.52 14.97 -20.02
N THR A 2 5.51 14.05 -19.91
CA THR A 2 6.27 13.59 -21.10
C THR A 2 6.41 12.06 -21.21
N ILE A 3 5.91 11.30 -20.24
CA ILE A 3 6.09 9.84 -20.17
C ILE A 3 4.94 9.11 -20.87
N SER A 4 3.70 9.58 -20.77
CA SER A 4 2.54 8.95 -21.42
C SER A 4 2.59 8.98 -22.95
N THR A 5 3.35 9.90 -23.56
CA THR A 5 3.51 9.98 -25.02
C THR A 5 4.58 9.04 -25.57
N ARG A 6 5.54 8.55 -24.78
CA ARG A 6 6.59 7.63 -25.27
C ARG A 6 6.18 6.16 -25.33
N ILE A 7 5.18 5.76 -24.56
CA ILE A 7 4.70 4.37 -24.55
C ILE A 7 3.89 4.04 -25.84
N ASN A 8 3.34 5.06 -26.51
CA ASN A 8 2.49 4.94 -27.70
C ASN A 8 3.26 4.91 -29.04
N SER A 9 4.58 5.14 -29.06
CA SER A 9 5.33 5.28 -30.32
C SER A 9 5.97 4.00 -30.86
N ASN A 10 5.98 2.90 -30.10
CA ASN A 10 6.55 1.65 -30.60
C ASN A 10 5.52 0.90 -31.45
N SER A 11 5.71 0.93 -32.77
CA SER A 11 4.95 0.13 -33.76
C SER A 11 4.87 -1.35 -33.38
N MET A 12 5.90 -1.86 -32.70
CA MET A 12 5.99 -3.23 -32.20
C MET A 12 4.99 -3.52 -31.07
N VAL A 13 4.70 -2.54 -30.20
CA VAL A 13 3.70 -2.67 -29.13
C VAL A 13 2.29 -2.66 -29.73
N ARG A 14 2.02 -1.80 -30.73
CA ARG A 14 0.76 -1.86 -31.48
C ARG A 14 0.57 -3.17 -32.24
N MET A 15 1.64 -3.71 -32.82
CA MET A 15 1.59 -4.97 -33.55
C MET A 15 1.39 -6.17 -32.60
N LEU A 16 1.99 -6.18 -31.41
CA LEU A 16 1.76 -7.22 -30.41
C LEU A 16 0.33 -7.17 -29.84
N VAL A 17 -0.18 -5.97 -29.54
CA VAL A 17 -1.54 -5.79 -29.04
C VAL A 17 -2.57 -6.11 -30.13
N GLY A 18 -2.34 -5.66 -31.37
CA GLY A 18 -3.18 -5.98 -32.53
C GLY A 18 -3.16 -7.46 -32.94
N GLY A 19 -2.01 -8.13 -32.77
CA GLY A 19 -1.86 -9.56 -33.02
C GLY A 19 -2.45 -10.46 -31.92
N ALA A 20 -2.53 -9.97 -30.68
CA ALA A 20 -3.22 -10.65 -29.59
C ALA A 20 -4.75 -10.47 -29.68
N ALA A 21 -5.22 -9.30 -30.13
CA ALA A 21 -6.65 -9.03 -30.36
C ALA A 21 -7.26 -9.94 -31.45
N SER A 22 -6.51 -10.21 -32.53
CA SER A 22 -6.98 -11.08 -33.61
C SER A 22 -7.08 -12.57 -33.24
N ARG A 23 -6.32 -13.04 -32.24
CA ARG A 23 -6.37 -14.44 -31.76
C ARG A 23 -7.40 -14.69 -30.66
N ALA A 24 -7.86 -13.66 -29.96
CA ALA A 24 -8.78 -13.78 -28.82
C ALA A 24 -10.24 -13.42 -29.15
N GLY A 25 -10.55 -12.98 -30.38
CA GLY A 25 -11.91 -12.57 -30.75
C GLY A 25 -12.44 -11.37 -29.96
N LYS A 26 -11.55 -10.58 -29.32
CA LYS A 26 -11.89 -9.35 -28.61
C LYS A 26 -11.58 -8.14 -29.46
N THR A 27 -12.52 -7.21 -29.55
CA THR A 27 -12.36 -5.97 -30.31
C THR A 27 -11.33 -5.07 -29.62
N THR A 28 -10.59 -4.27 -30.39
CA THR A 28 -9.60 -3.31 -29.85
C THR A 28 -10.21 -2.38 -28.79
N GLU A 29 -11.50 -2.05 -28.93
CA GLU A 29 -12.26 -1.23 -27.99
C GLU A 29 -12.42 -1.91 -26.61
N GLU A 30 -12.70 -3.21 -26.56
CA GLU A 30 -12.82 -3.95 -25.29
C GLU A 30 -11.47 -4.05 -24.54
N VAL A 31 -10.36 -4.08 -25.28
CA VAL A 31 -9.01 -4.08 -24.68
C VAL A 31 -8.68 -2.69 -24.11
N GLU A 32 -9.04 -1.62 -24.81
CA GLU A 32 -8.85 -0.25 -24.32
C GLU A 32 -9.74 0.06 -23.12
N GLU A 33 -11.00 -0.40 -23.13
CA GLU A 33 -11.93 -0.23 -22.01
C GLU A 33 -11.45 -1.00 -20.76
N ALA A 34 -11.00 -2.25 -20.93
CA ALA A 34 -10.43 -3.03 -19.83
C ALA A 34 -9.16 -2.37 -19.26
N ALA A 35 -8.30 -1.80 -20.12
CA ALA A 35 -7.12 -1.06 -19.70
C ALA A 35 -7.47 0.22 -18.96
N ALA A 36 -8.49 0.96 -19.41
CA ALA A 36 -8.99 2.16 -18.75
C ALA A 36 -9.59 1.84 -17.37
N ALA A 37 -10.39 0.77 -17.27
CA ALA A 37 -10.96 0.29 -16.02
C ALA A 37 -9.86 -0.14 -15.02
N ALA A 38 -8.86 -0.89 -15.48
CA ALA A 38 -7.72 -1.29 -14.65
C ALA A 38 -6.93 -0.07 -14.13
N LYS A 39 -6.67 0.92 -14.99
CA LYS A 39 -6.01 2.17 -14.58
C LYS A 39 -6.83 2.93 -13.54
N SER A 40 -8.14 3.03 -13.72
CA SER A 40 -9.05 3.70 -12.78
C SER A 40 -9.04 3.02 -11.41
N ALA A 41 -9.07 1.68 -11.39
CA ALA A 41 -9.00 0.90 -10.14
C ALA A 41 -7.69 1.14 -9.39
N LEU A 42 -6.55 1.18 -10.08
CA LEU A 42 -5.25 1.46 -9.48
C LEU A 42 -5.18 2.88 -8.90
N LEU A 43 -5.69 3.88 -9.61
CA LEU A 43 -5.73 5.26 -9.11
C LEU A 43 -6.62 5.37 -7.86
N LYS A 44 -7.78 4.72 -7.87
CA LYS A 44 -8.67 4.69 -6.71
C LYS A 44 -8.00 4.06 -5.50
N PHE A 45 -7.32 2.92 -5.70
CA PHE A 45 -6.56 2.28 -4.63
C PHE A 45 -5.45 3.19 -4.10
N GLN A 46 -4.72 3.87 -4.97
CA GLN A 46 -3.70 4.84 -4.57
C GLN A 46 -4.27 5.95 -3.69
N PHE A 47 -5.41 6.54 -4.06
CA PHE A 47 -6.05 7.56 -3.23
C PHE A 47 -6.48 7.02 -1.86
N GLN A 48 -7.02 5.80 -1.83
CA GLN A 48 -7.38 5.15 -0.56
C GLN A 48 -6.17 4.91 0.34
N MET A 49 -4.98 4.67 -0.22
CA MET A 49 -3.75 4.55 0.57
C MET A 49 -3.35 5.90 1.16
N TYR A 50 -3.38 6.98 0.39
CA TYR A 50 -3.10 8.32 0.94
C TYR A 50 -4.05 8.70 2.07
N ASP A 51 -5.36 8.45 1.89
CA ASP A 51 -6.35 8.70 2.94
C ASP A 51 -6.06 7.91 4.23
N LEU A 52 -5.52 6.70 4.09
CA LEU A 52 -5.16 5.83 5.22
C LEU A 52 -3.86 6.30 5.90
N GLU A 53 -2.87 6.71 5.12
CA GLU A 53 -1.61 7.29 5.62
C GLU A 53 -1.89 8.55 6.46
N ASP A 54 -2.73 9.46 5.94
CA ASP A 54 -3.18 10.66 6.66
C ASP A 54 -3.91 10.29 7.96
N LEU A 55 -4.75 9.25 7.94
CA LEU A 55 -5.47 8.78 9.12
C LEU A 55 -4.55 8.21 10.19
N PHE A 56 -3.49 7.49 9.81
CA PHE A 56 -2.52 6.91 10.75
C PHE A 56 -1.60 7.97 11.37
N ALA A 57 -1.27 9.02 10.61
CA ALA A 57 -0.50 10.17 11.12
C ALA A 57 -1.32 11.09 12.03
N ASP A 58 -2.66 11.06 11.96
CA ASP A 58 -3.52 11.87 12.82
C ASP A 58 -3.59 11.34 14.26
N ALA A 59 -2.73 11.89 15.11
CA ALA A 59 -2.64 11.59 16.54
C ALA A 59 -3.87 12.00 17.38
N GLY A 60 -4.82 12.77 16.83
CA GLY A 60 -6.09 13.13 17.46
C GLY A 60 -7.21 12.13 17.18
N ARG A 61 -7.11 11.41 16.05
CA ARG A 61 -8.12 10.43 15.60
C ARG A 61 -7.69 8.99 15.80
N THR A 62 -6.40 8.71 15.69
CA THR A 62 -5.87 7.34 15.67
C THR A 62 -4.76 7.17 16.71
N GLU A 63 -4.75 6.01 17.34
CA GLU A 63 -3.69 5.56 18.24
C GLU A 63 -3.51 4.05 18.09
N PHE A 64 -2.26 3.62 18.18
CA PHE A 64 -1.86 2.21 18.15
C PHE A 64 -1.45 1.75 19.54
N LEU A 65 -1.72 0.47 19.81
CA LEU A 65 -1.36 -0.21 21.05
C LEU A 65 -0.58 -1.48 20.70
N ILE A 66 0.61 -1.63 21.30
CA ILE A 66 1.45 -2.81 21.08
C ILE A 66 1.08 -3.87 22.12
N VAL A 67 0.69 -5.06 21.68
CA VAL A 67 0.46 -6.22 22.56
C VAL A 67 1.61 -7.19 22.39
N THR A 68 2.22 -7.61 23.50
CA THR A 68 3.37 -8.52 23.50
C THR A 68 3.26 -9.57 24.60
N VAL A 69 4.19 -10.51 24.68
CA VAL A 69 4.30 -11.49 25.78
C VAL A 69 5.58 -11.22 26.58
N PRO A 70 5.66 -11.60 27.88
CA PRO A 70 6.79 -11.24 28.75
C PRO A 70 8.03 -12.14 28.52
N THR A 71 8.36 -12.44 27.27
CA THR A 71 9.61 -13.10 26.92
C THR A 71 10.63 -12.05 26.46
N GLU A 72 11.92 -12.28 26.75
CA GLU A 72 12.97 -11.31 26.42
C GLU A 72 12.99 -10.97 24.92
N LEU A 73 12.86 -11.98 24.06
CA LEU A 73 12.81 -11.80 22.61
C LEU A 73 11.63 -10.89 22.20
N ALA A 74 10.43 -11.17 22.69
CA ALA A 74 9.23 -10.44 22.31
C ALA A 74 9.29 -8.98 22.78
N VAL A 75 9.84 -8.74 23.97
CA VAL A 75 10.06 -7.37 24.48
C VAL A 75 11.06 -6.62 23.60
N ARG A 76 12.21 -7.23 23.27
CA ARG A 76 13.21 -6.59 22.40
C ARG A 76 12.65 -6.25 21.02
N GLU A 77 11.86 -7.16 20.44
CA GLU A 77 11.22 -6.91 19.15
C GLU A 77 10.14 -5.83 19.24
N SER A 78 9.38 -5.80 20.34
CA SER A 78 8.36 -4.76 20.58
C SER A 78 8.98 -3.37 20.71
N VAL A 79 10.17 -3.27 21.31
CA VAL A 79 10.94 -2.02 21.39
C VAL A 79 11.43 -1.58 20.01
N ARG A 80 11.91 -2.51 19.19
CA ARG A 80 12.30 -2.20 17.80
C ARG A 80 11.10 -1.66 17.02
N LEU A 81 9.97 -2.37 17.05
CA LEU A 81 8.74 -1.95 16.39
C LEU A 81 8.27 -0.57 16.88
N LEU A 82 8.32 -0.30 18.18
CA LEU A 82 7.97 1.01 18.72
C LEU A 82 8.84 2.12 18.09
N ASN A 83 10.15 1.91 18.03
CA ASN A 83 11.06 2.89 17.45
C ASN A 83 10.82 3.12 15.95
N ASP A 84 10.57 2.04 15.20
CA ASP A 84 10.28 2.10 13.77
C ASP A 84 9.00 2.92 13.51
N LEU A 85 7.96 2.72 14.34
CA LEU A 85 6.67 3.42 14.25
C LEU A 85 6.74 4.89 14.65
N THR A 86 7.58 5.27 15.61
CA THR A 86 7.59 6.63 16.18
C THR A 86 8.74 7.52 15.73
N PHE A 87 9.90 6.96 15.39
CA PHE A 87 11.14 7.72 15.15
C PHE A 87 11.75 7.49 13.78
N GLU A 88 11.68 6.28 13.22
CA GLU A 88 12.33 5.97 11.94
C GLU A 88 11.49 6.36 10.72
N ALA A 89 10.18 6.58 10.89
CA ALA A 89 9.27 7.08 9.85
C ALA A 89 8.88 8.56 10.11
N PRO A 90 9.80 9.54 9.90
CA PRO A 90 9.53 10.96 10.17
C PRO A 90 8.39 11.54 9.33
N ASP A 91 8.11 10.92 8.19
CA ASP A 91 7.09 11.35 7.22
C ASP A 91 5.68 10.86 7.61
N MET A 92 5.60 9.85 8.48
CA MET A 92 4.35 9.22 8.92
C MET A 92 4.47 8.78 10.39
N PRO A 93 4.53 9.73 11.34
CA PRO A 93 4.67 9.39 12.74
C PRO A 93 3.38 8.75 13.27
N VAL A 94 3.44 7.45 13.57
CA VAL A 94 2.31 6.73 14.16
C VAL A 94 2.33 6.92 15.67
N LYS A 95 1.17 7.30 16.24
CA LYS A 95 1.05 7.48 17.68
C LYS A 95 0.91 6.15 18.42
N VAL A 96 1.88 5.83 19.27
CA VAL A 96 1.82 4.70 20.21
C VAL A 96 2.06 5.22 21.63
N ARG A 97 1.08 5.08 22.54
CA ARG A 97 1.28 5.44 23.97
C ARG A 97 1.26 4.24 24.91
N ASN A 98 0.69 3.13 24.47
CA ASN A 98 0.39 2.00 25.32
C ASN A 98 1.06 0.74 24.78
N VAL A 99 1.74 0.01 25.67
CA VAL A 99 2.27 -1.33 25.44
C VAL A 99 1.70 -2.26 26.51
N VAL A 100 1.11 -3.36 26.09
CA VAL A 100 0.46 -4.34 26.98
C VAL A 100 1.23 -5.65 26.93
N ALA A 101 1.76 -6.07 28.07
CA ALA A 101 2.26 -7.42 28.26
C ALA A 101 1.07 -8.35 28.53
N ASN A 102 0.70 -9.13 27.53
CA ASN A 102 -0.30 -10.19 27.61
C ASN A 102 0.34 -11.50 28.12
N GLN A 103 -0.49 -12.44 28.58
CA GLN A 103 -0.06 -13.75 29.05
C GLN A 103 0.89 -13.68 30.25
N VAL A 104 0.67 -12.71 31.13
CA VAL A 104 1.29 -12.66 32.45
C VAL A 104 0.49 -13.60 33.37
N LEU A 105 1.17 -14.56 33.97
CA LEU A 105 0.56 -15.43 34.97
C LEU A 105 0.45 -14.66 36.29
N GLY A 106 -0.77 -14.51 36.79
CA GLY A 106 -1.03 -13.99 38.13
C GLY A 106 -0.69 -15.03 39.19
N GLU A 107 -0.54 -14.58 40.44
CA GLU A 107 -0.40 -15.45 41.62
C GLU A 107 -1.68 -16.27 41.91
#